data_AF-A0AAV3TZY6-F1
#
_entry.id   AF-A0AAV3TZY6-F1
#
_cell.length_a   1.000
_cell.length_b   1.000
_cell.length_c   1.000
_cell.angle_alpha   90.00
_cell.angle_beta   90.00
_cell.angle_gamma   90.00
#
_symmetry.space_group_name_H-M   'P 1'
#
loop_
_entity.id
_entity.type
_entity.pdbx_description
1 polymer ?
#
loop_
_entity_poly.entity_id
_entity_poly.type
_entity_poly.pdbx_seq_one_letter_code
_entity_poly.pdbx_strand_id
1 'polypeptide(L)'
;MGNEKGFYENTVIREQMIKKLLLHLGCDPLGVKSLPLYERVPNVSGLDEAVLQCIHKQGYSGDHPWLYKDAKLTLLWPIIAQAFPRARWIIVRREPTSIIASCMRTHFMAHHSQSKEFWQDFVRQYQQRLQGLQSSACKVFEICADSLIRGNSDELLLLAESLELSANASAVSQFISPELWRANTPA
;
A
#
# COMPACT_ATOMS: atom_id res chain seq x y z
N MET A 1 -17.50 10.75 3.24
CA MET A 1 -17.03 10.85 1.85
C MET A 1 -16.24 9.59 1.52
N GLY A 2 -16.60 8.91 0.43
CA GLY A 2 -15.96 7.67 -0.01
C GLY A 2 -14.71 7.94 -0.84
N ASN A 3 -13.99 6.88 -1.20
CA ASN A 3 -12.91 6.96 -2.18
C ASN A 3 -13.52 6.97 -3.59
N GLU A 4 -13.77 8.16 -4.12
CA GLU A 4 -14.53 8.38 -5.36
C GLU A 4 -13.93 7.67 -6.59
N LYS A 5 -12.61 7.59 -6.67
CA LYS A 5 -11.92 6.89 -7.76
C LYS A 5 -11.78 5.40 -7.52
N GLY A 6 -12.14 4.89 -6.34
CA GLY A 6 -12.00 3.49 -5.96
C GLY A 6 -10.67 3.15 -5.28
N PHE A 7 -10.67 2.07 -4.51
CA PHE A 7 -9.48 1.66 -3.75
C PHE A 7 -8.44 0.91 -4.59
N TYR A 8 -8.86 0.33 -5.71
CA TYR A 8 -8.03 -0.51 -6.61
C TYR A 8 -7.34 -1.67 -5.87
N GLU A 9 -8.00 -2.21 -4.84
CA GLU A 9 -7.52 -3.35 -4.09
C GLU A 9 -8.19 -4.64 -4.59
N ASN A 10 -7.43 -5.73 -4.67
CA ASN A 10 -8.02 -7.05 -4.89
C ASN A 10 -8.72 -7.50 -3.60
N THR A 11 -10.05 -7.39 -3.56
CA THR A 11 -10.84 -7.66 -2.36
C THR A 11 -10.74 -9.13 -1.92
N VAL A 12 -10.64 -10.08 -2.86
CA VAL A 12 -10.53 -11.51 -2.51
C VAL A 12 -9.20 -11.76 -1.80
N ILE A 13 -8.08 -11.27 -2.35
CA ILE A 13 -6.77 -11.40 -1.71
C ILE A 13 -6.75 -10.68 -0.36
N ARG A 14 -7.30 -9.46 -0.28
CA ARG A 14 -7.38 -8.70 0.96
C ARG A 14 -8.14 -9.44 2.05
N GLU A 15 -9.37 -9.86 1.79
CA GLU A 15 -10.25 -10.46 2.80
C GLU A 15 -9.87 -11.92 3.10
N GLN A 16 -9.49 -12.70 2.09
CA GLN A 16 -9.29 -14.15 2.24
C GLN A 16 -7.84 -14.54 2.52
N MET A 17 -6.86 -13.66 2.27
CA MET A 17 -5.45 -13.95 2.49
C MET A 17 -4.84 -12.97 3.50
N ILE A 18 -4.75 -11.69 3.16
CA ILE A 18 -4.04 -10.69 3.97
C ILE A 18 -4.65 -10.56 5.37
N LYS A 19 -5.96 -10.36 5.48
CA LYS A 19 -6.63 -10.25 6.78
C LYS A 19 -6.57 -11.56 7.58
N LYS A 20 -6.69 -12.71 6.91
CA LYS A 20 -6.59 -14.02 7.59
C LYS A 20 -5.18 -14.28 8.12
N LEU A 21 -4.14 -13.87 7.39
CA LEU A 21 -2.76 -13.94 7.86
C LEU A 21 -2.56 -13.07 9.10
N LEU A 22 -3.04 -11.83 9.11
CA LEU A 22 -2.99 -10.97 10.29
C LEU A 22 -3.71 -11.61 11.48
N LEU A 23 -4.92 -12.15 11.28
CA LEU A 23 -5.66 -12.86 12.34
C LEU A 23 -4.91 -14.07 12.88
N HIS A 24 -4.30 -14.87 11.99
CA HIS A 24 -3.50 -16.04 12.38
C HIS A 24 -2.28 -15.64 13.22
N LEU A 25 -1.72 -14.45 12.99
CA LEU A 25 -0.63 -13.86 13.77
C LEU A 25 -1.11 -13.20 15.08
N GLY A 26 -2.40 -13.31 15.43
CA GLY A 26 -2.98 -12.64 16.60
C GLY A 26 -3.04 -11.12 16.47
N CYS A 27 -2.99 -10.61 15.24
CA CYS A 27 -2.95 -9.19 14.91
C CYS A 27 -4.32 -8.67 14.46
N ASP A 28 -4.47 -7.35 14.48
CA ASP A 28 -5.63 -6.64 13.98
C ASP A 28 -5.73 -6.79 12.44
N PRO A 29 -6.79 -7.40 11.89
CA PRO A 29 -6.95 -7.55 10.44
C PRO A 29 -7.13 -6.22 9.72
N LEU A 30 -7.50 -5.15 10.44
CA LEU A 30 -7.58 -3.80 9.86
C LEU A 30 -6.20 -3.15 9.77
N GLY A 31 -5.21 -3.68 10.47
CA GLY A 31 -3.84 -3.19 10.47
C GLY A 31 -3.66 -1.85 11.17
N VAL A 32 -4.46 -1.56 12.21
CA VAL A 32 -4.42 -0.27 12.92
C VAL A 32 -3.88 -0.40 14.35
N LYS A 33 -4.28 -1.43 15.10
CA LYS A 33 -3.93 -1.57 16.52
C LYS A 33 -2.83 -2.61 16.78
N SER A 34 -3.22 -3.88 16.94
CA SER A 34 -2.28 -4.98 17.21
C SER A 34 -1.53 -5.32 15.91
N LEU A 35 -0.33 -4.78 15.72
CA LEU A 35 0.46 -4.98 14.51
C LEU A 35 1.48 -6.12 14.69
N PRO A 36 1.79 -6.89 13.63
CA PRO A 36 2.73 -8.01 13.72
C PRO A 36 4.13 -7.50 14.07
N LEU A 37 4.84 -8.20 14.96
CA LEU A 37 6.24 -7.85 15.27
C LEU A 37 7.09 -7.92 14.00
N TYR A 38 7.79 -6.83 13.70
CA TYR A 38 8.60 -6.69 12.49
C TYR A 38 9.63 -7.83 12.31
N GLU A 39 10.21 -8.31 13.41
CA GLU A 39 11.29 -9.31 13.42
C GLU A 39 10.79 -10.76 13.37
N ARG A 40 9.48 -11.00 13.47
CA ARG A 40 8.91 -12.35 13.66
C ARG A 40 7.76 -12.62 12.72
N VAL A 41 8.05 -12.56 11.42
CA VAL A 41 7.07 -12.93 10.42
C VAL A 41 7.38 -14.35 9.92
N PRO A 42 6.44 -15.31 10.08
CA PRO A 42 6.71 -16.70 9.74
C PRO A 42 6.77 -16.90 8.22
N ASN A 43 7.45 -17.97 7.81
CA ASN A 43 7.35 -18.45 6.44
C ASN A 43 5.94 -19.02 6.20
N VAL A 44 5.26 -18.54 5.16
CA VAL A 44 3.94 -19.03 4.73
C VAL A 44 4.10 -19.75 3.39
N SER A 45 4.25 -21.07 3.46
CA SER A 45 4.27 -21.91 2.26
C SER A 45 2.92 -21.86 1.54
N GLY A 46 2.91 -21.88 0.21
CA GLY A 46 1.67 -21.94 -0.57
C GLY A 46 1.06 -20.58 -0.91
N LEU A 47 1.63 -19.46 -0.44
CA LEU A 47 1.00 -18.15 -0.59
C LEU A 47 1.02 -17.68 -2.04
N ASP A 48 2.13 -17.88 -2.74
CA ASP A 48 2.27 -17.55 -4.14
C ASP A 48 1.31 -18.35 -5.01
N GLU A 49 1.17 -19.67 -4.79
CA GLU A 49 0.18 -20.46 -5.53
C GLU A 49 -1.25 -20.01 -5.21
N ALA A 50 -1.57 -19.70 -3.94
CA ALA A 50 -2.90 -19.22 -3.57
C ALA A 50 -3.25 -17.89 -4.26
N VAL A 51 -2.31 -16.94 -4.29
CA VAL A 51 -2.47 -15.65 -4.99
C VAL A 51 -2.59 -15.87 -6.49
N LEU A 52 -1.72 -16.67 -7.10
CA LEU A 52 -1.74 -16.98 -8.54
C LEU A 52 -3.05 -17.66 -8.95
N GLN A 53 -3.52 -18.64 -8.19
CA GLN A 53 -4.81 -19.28 -8.42
C GLN A 53 -5.97 -18.29 -8.32
N CYS A 54 -5.92 -17.35 -7.36
CA CYS A 54 -6.94 -16.32 -7.20
C CYS A 54 -6.99 -15.41 -8.44
N ILE A 55 -5.86 -14.89 -8.90
CA ILE A 55 -5.84 -13.97 -10.04
C ILE A 55 -6.15 -14.70 -11.36
N HIS A 56 -5.73 -15.96 -11.54
CA HIS A 56 -6.12 -16.77 -12.69
C HIS A 56 -7.64 -16.99 -12.75
N LYS A 57 -8.29 -17.28 -11.62
CA LYS A 57 -9.77 -17.38 -11.55
C LYS A 57 -10.47 -16.05 -11.86
N GLN A 58 -9.77 -14.93 -11.73
CA GLN A 58 -10.26 -13.60 -12.08
C GLN A 58 -9.92 -13.19 -13.52
N GLY A 59 -9.37 -14.10 -14.33
CA GLY A 59 -9.09 -13.89 -15.75
C GLY A 59 -7.68 -13.37 -16.05
N TYR A 60 -6.77 -13.34 -15.08
CA TYR A 60 -5.36 -13.04 -15.37
C TYR A 60 -4.72 -14.16 -16.18
N SER A 61 -4.17 -13.81 -17.35
CA SER A 61 -3.55 -14.72 -18.32
C SER A 61 -2.03 -14.86 -18.16
N GLY A 62 -1.38 -13.97 -17.40
CA GLY A 62 0.08 -13.97 -17.24
C GLY A 62 0.87 -13.28 -18.36
N ASP A 63 0.19 -12.61 -19.29
CA ASP A 63 0.77 -11.90 -20.45
C ASP A 63 1.30 -10.49 -20.10
N HIS A 64 0.85 -9.92 -18.99
CA HIS A 64 1.21 -8.57 -18.56
C HIS A 64 1.56 -8.54 -17.06
N PRO A 65 2.40 -7.60 -16.59
CA PRO A 65 2.64 -7.43 -15.16
C PRO A 65 1.34 -7.21 -14.38
N TRP A 66 1.19 -7.89 -13.25
CA TRP A 66 0.07 -7.70 -12.34
C TRP A 66 0.45 -6.81 -11.16
N LEU A 67 -0.43 -5.88 -10.79
CA LEU A 67 -0.25 -4.97 -9.65
C LEU A 67 -1.17 -5.35 -8.49
N TYR A 68 -0.60 -5.47 -7.30
CA TYR A 68 -1.35 -5.51 -6.06
C TYR A 68 -1.11 -4.25 -5.24
N LYS A 69 -2.20 -3.67 -4.74
CA LYS A 69 -2.17 -2.57 -3.78
C LYS A 69 -3.00 -2.97 -2.57
N ASP A 70 -2.41 -2.79 -1.39
CA ASP A 70 -3.11 -2.83 -0.11
C ASP A 70 -2.24 -2.13 0.96
N ALA A 71 -2.84 -1.34 1.87
CA ALA A 71 -2.08 -0.69 2.94
C ALA A 71 -1.39 -1.69 3.91
N LYS A 72 -2.06 -2.80 4.20
CA LYS A 72 -1.60 -3.89 5.09
C LYS A 72 -0.48 -4.70 4.46
N LEU A 73 -0.20 -4.51 3.17
CA LEU A 73 0.97 -5.11 2.53
C LEU A 73 2.26 -4.72 3.24
N THR A 74 2.34 -3.49 3.76
CA THR A 74 3.46 -3.03 4.60
C THR A 74 3.66 -3.87 5.85
N LEU A 75 2.59 -4.44 6.42
CA LEU A 75 2.67 -5.26 7.64
C LEU A 75 3.19 -6.67 7.36
N LEU A 76 2.97 -7.17 6.15
CA LEU A 76 3.29 -8.54 5.74
C LEU A 76 4.36 -8.59 4.64
N TRP A 77 5.06 -7.48 4.37
CA TRP A 77 6.01 -7.39 3.27
C TRP A 77 7.07 -8.52 3.29
N PRO A 78 7.59 -8.99 4.44
CA PRO A 78 8.58 -10.07 4.43
C PRO A 78 8.01 -11.38 3.87
N ILE A 79 6.76 -11.73 4.23
CA ILE A 79 6.09 -12.93 3.70
C ILE A 79 5.90 -12.79 2.19
N ILE A 80 5.44 -11.63 1.75
CA ILE A 80 5.14 -11.41 0.33
C ILE A 80 6.43 -11.36 -0.49
N ALA A 81 7.50 -10.76 0.03
CA ALA A 81 8.81 -10.77 -0.61
C ALA A 81 9.39 -12.19 -0.71
N GLN A 82 9.12 -13.05 0.28
CA GLN A 82 9.51 -14.45 0.21
C GLN A 82 8.72 -15.22 -0.85
N ALA A 83 7.40 -15.03 -0.91
CA ALA A 83 6.53 -15.68 -1.90
C ALA A 83 6.78 -15.16 -3.33
N PHE A 84 7.13 -13.88 -3.47
CA PHE A 84 7.37 -13.21 -4.75
C PHE A 84 8.71 -12.49 -4.76
N PRO A 85 9.85 -13.23 -4.81
CA PRO A 85 11.19 -12.64 -4.70
C PRO A 85 11.57 -11.73 -5.87
N ARG A 86 10.83 -11.83 -6.99
CA ARG A 86 11.00 -10.97 -8.18
C ARG A 86 10.03 -9.78 -8.21
N ALA A 87 9.20 -9.60 -7.18
CA ALA A 87 8.28 -8.47 -7.12
C ALA A 87 9.04 -7.14 -7.10
N ARG A 88 8.47 -6.16 -7.81
CA ARG A 88 8.93 -4.77 -7.79
C ARG A 88 8.01 -4.01 -6.84
N TRP A 89 8.60 -3.36 -5.84
CA TRP A 89 7.87 -2.67 -4.79
C TRP A 89 7.81 -1.18 -5.06
N ILE A 90 6.65 -0.56 -4.83
CA ILE A 90 6.45 0.87 -5.01
C ILE A 90 6.00 1.45 -3.67
N ILE A 91 6.81 2.34 -3.10
CA ILE A 91 6.49 3.07 -1.87
C ILE A 91 5.99 4.46 -2.25
N VAL A 92 4.75 4.75 -1.89
CA VAL A 92 4.18 6.09 -2.03
C VAL A 92 4.47 6.88 -0.75
N ARG A 93 5.29 7.92 -0.86
CA ARG A 93 5.67 8.78 0.25
C ARG A 93 4.69 9.94 0.40
N ARG A 94 4.42 10.27 1.66
CA ARG A 94 3.62 11.43 2.09
C ARG A 94 4.18 11.94 3.41
N GLU A 95 4.09 13.24 3.62
CA GLU A 95 4.55 13.88 4.84
C GLU A 95 3.81 13.32 6.09
N PRO A 96 4.51 12.96 7.18
CA PRO A 96 3.92 12.30 8.35
C PRO A 96 2.78 13.07 9.03
N THR A 97 2.89 14.39 9.19
CA THR A 97 1.83 15.19 9.83
C THR A 97 0.55 15.22 8.99
N SER A 98 0.67 15.18 7.66
CA SER A 98 -0.43 15.07 6.71
C SER A 98 -1.14 13.72 6.83
N ILE A 99 -0.40 12.63 7.05
CA ILE A 99 -0.97 11.30 7.31
C ILE A 99 -1.77 11.31 8.63
N ILE A 100 -1.18 11.84 9.70
CA ILE A 100 -1.82 11.93 11.03
C ILE A 100 -3.12 12.73 10.94
N ALA A 101 -3.08 13.92 10.34
CA ALA A 101 -4.26 14.77 10.15
C ALA A 101 -5.34 14.09 9.28
N SER A 102 -4.95 13.25 8.33
CA SER A 102 -5.88 12.45 7.53
C SER A 102 -6.55 11.34 8.35
N CYS A 103 -5.78 10.64 9.20
CA CYS A 103 -6.30 9.57 10.06
C CYS A 103 -7.31 10.11 11.09
N MET A 104 -7.03 11.27 11.68
CA MET A 104 -7.92 11.89 12.67
C MET A 104 -9.26 12.37 12.08
N ARG A 105 -9.32 12.71 10.79
CA ARG A 105 -10.55 13.19 10.12
C ARG A 105 -11.34 12.10 9.41
N THR A 106 -10.66 11.06 8.93
CA THR A 106 -11.32 10.00 8.17
C THR A 106 -12.18 9.20 9.11
N HIS A 107 -13.51 9.26 8.97
CA HIS A 107 -14.48 8.66 9.90
C HIS A 107 -14.12 7.24 10.35
N PHE A 108 -13.81 6.35 9.39
CA PHE A 108 -13.40 4.98 9.70
C PHE A 108 -12.15 4.91 10.58
N MET A 109 -11.12 5.69 10.28
CA MET A 109 -9.88 5.74 11.05
C MET A 109 -10.10 6.39 12.42
N ALA A 110 -10.83 7.49 12.46
CA ALA A 110 -11.15 8.27 13.66
C ALA A 110 -11.85 7.44 14.75
N HIS A 111 -12.61 6.40 14.38
CA HIS A 111 -13.19 5.44 15.32
C HIS A 111 -12.17 4.60 16.09
N HIS A 112 -10.94 4.45 15.56
CA HIS A 112 -9.89 3.71 16.26
C HIS A 112 -9.24 4.54 17.37
N SER A 113 -9.07 5.85 17.15
CA SER A 113 -8.48 6.77 18.12
C SER A 113 -8.65 8.24 17.71
N GLN A 114 -8.85 9.10 18.72
CA GLN A 114 -8.77 10.56 18.60
C GLN A 114 -7.42 11.12 19.08
N SER A 115 -6.53 10.28 19.61
CA SER A 115 -5.22 10.71 20.12
C SER A 115 -4.23 10.88 18.98
N LYS A 116 -3.55 12.03 18.96
CA LYS A 116 -2.46 12.31 18.02
C LYS A 116 -1.26 11.39 18.26
N GLU A 117 -0.98 11.07 19.52
CA GLU A 117 0.12 10.21 19.96
C GLU A 117 -0.06 8.78 19.44
N PHE A 118 -1.29 8.27 19.47
CA PHE A 118 -1.64 7.00 18.85
C PHE A 118 -1.30 6.98 17.36
N TRP A 119 -1.69 8.02 16.62
CA TRP A 119 -1.41 8.12 15.19
C TRP A 119 0.07 8.35 14.86
N GLN A 120 0.81 9.03 15.75
CA GLN A 120 2.26 9.16 15.63
C GLN A 120 2.96 7.80 15.79
N ASP A 121 2.56 6.99 16.76
CA ASP A 121 3.07 5.62 16.90
C ASP A 121 2.71 4.77 15.68
N PHE A 122 1.45 4.81 15.23
CA PHE A 122 1.00 4.13 14.02
C PHE A 122 1.89 4.46 12.81
N VAL A 123 2.13 5.76 12.54
CA VAL A 123 2.97 6.19 11.41
C VAL A 123 4.40 5.70 11.59
N ARG A 124 4.98 5.82 12.78
CA ARG A 124 6.33 5.33 13.08
C ARG A 124 6.47 3.84 12.80
N GLN A 125 5.49 3.04 13.24
CA GLN A 125 5.48 1.61 13.04
C GLN A 125 5.45 1.23 11.55
N TYR A 126 4.67 1.92 10.72
CA TYR A 126 4.65 1.69 9.27
C TYR A 126 5.96 2.16 8.62
N GLN A 127 6.52 3.29 9.04
CA GLN A 127 7.80 3.80 8.53
C GLN A 127 8.96 2.84 8.81
N GLN A 128 9.03 2.26 10.00
CA GLN A 128 10.04 1.25 10.34
C GLN A 128 9.97 0.05 9.41
N ARG A 129 8.77 -0.41 9.05
CA ARG A 129 8.58 -1.53 8.12
C ARG A 129 8.98 -1.17 6.69
N LEU A 130 8.62 0.02 6.23
CA LEU A 130 9.05 0.53 4.92
C LEU A 130 10.57 0.66 4.84
N GLN A 131 11.22 1.14 5.91
CA GLN A 131 12.69 1.16 6.00
C GLN A 131 13.27 -0.25 5.92
N GLY A 132 12.65 -1.22 6.60
CA GLY A 132 13.00 -2.63 6.49
C GLY A 132 12.93 -3.17 5.06
N LEU A 133 11.84 -2.87 4.34
CA LEU A 133 11.68 -3.23 2.93
C LEU A 133 12.77 -2.60 2.05
N GLN A 134 13.06 -1.31 2.25
CA GLN A 134 14.12 -0.61 1.50
C GLN A 134 15.52 -1.15 1.78
N SER A 135 15.75 -1.63 3.01
CA SER A 135 17.05 -2.19 3.42
C SER A 135 17.20 -3.67 3.04
N SER A 136 16.17 -4.26 2.43
CA SER A 136 16.16 -5.65 1.98
C SER A 136 16.75 -5.81 0.58
N ALA A 137 16.82 -7.05 0.09
CA ALA A 137 17.22 -7.34 -1.29
C ALA A 137 16.11 -7.06 -2.34
N CYS A 138 14.93 -6.58 -1.92
CA CYS A 138 13.83 -6.29 -2.84
C CYS A 138 14.16 -5.12 -3.77
N LYS A 139 13.66 -5.16 -5.00
CA LYS A 139 13.70 -4.01 -5.91
C LYS A 139 12.62 -3.01 -5.50
N VAL A 140 13.01 -1.89 -4.91
CA VAL A 140 12.10 -0.86 -4.38
C VAL A 140 12.22 0.44 -5.19
N PHE A 141 11.08 1.02 -5.51
CA PHE A 141 10.92 2.34 -6.12
C PHE A 141 10.14 3.24 -5.17
N GLU A 142 10.38 4.54 -5.25
CA GLU A 142 9.66 5.53 -4.46
C GLU A 142 9.05 6.61 -5.33
N ILE A 143 7.87 7.07 -4.95
CA ILE A 143 7.22 8.24 -5.55
C ILE A 143 6.69 9.14 -4.45
N CYS A 144 6.82 10.46 -4.63
CA CYS A 144 6.30 11.46 -3.73
C CYS A 144 4.89 11.86 -4.16
N ALA A 145 3.87 11.53 -3.35
CA ALA A 145 2.49 11.89 -3.68
C ALA A 145 2.34 13.41 -3.84
N ASP A 146 2.99 14.20 -2.97
CA ASP A 146 2.89 15.66 -2.96
C ASP A 146 3.43 16.29 -4.26
N SER A 147 4.42 15.67 -4.93
CA SER A 147 4.91 16.10 -6.25
C SER A 147 3.83 15.89 -7.34
N LEU A 148 3.19 14.72 -7.35
CA LEU A 148 2.16 14.35 -8.34
C LEU A 148 0.97 15.31 -8.29
N ILE A 149 0.53 15.71 -7.09
CA ILE A 149 -0.63 16.59 -6.91
C ILE A 149 -0.34 18.02 -7.32
N ARG A 150 0.94 18.44 -7.27
CA ARG A 150 1.37 19.74 -7.81
C ARG A 150 1.50 19.74 -9.34
N GLY A 151 1.11 18.65 -10.01
CA GLY A 151 1.13 18.52 -11.46
C GLY A 151 2.47 18.03 -12.02
N ASN A 152 3.42 17.66 -11.17
CA ASN A 152 4.67 17.04 -11.62
C ASN A 152 4.48 15.51 -11.68
N SER A 153 4.24 14.98 -12.88
CA SER A 153 4.10 13.54 -13.14
C SER A 153 5.40 12.85 -13.54
N ASP A 154 6.53 13.55 -13.60
CA ASP A 154 7.79 13.02 -14.16
C ASP A 154 8.26 11.77 -13.40
N GLU A 155 8.15 11.78 -12.06
CA GLU A 155 8.45 10.62 -11.21
C GLU A 155 7.62 9.39 -11.59
N LEU A 156 6.34 9.57 -11.95
CA LEU A 156 5.45 8.46 -12.33
C LEU A 156 5.76 7.95 -13.74
N LEU A 157 6.13 8.84 -14.67
CA LEU A 157 6.52 8.47 -16.03
C LEU A 157 7.85 7.69 -16.03
N LEU A 158 8.83 8.16 -15.26
CA LEU A 158 10.10 7.46 -15.04
C LEU A 158 9.91 6.11 -14.36
N LEU A 159 8.97 6.03 -13.40
CA LEU A 159 8.60 4.77 -12.78
C LEU A 159 7.98 3.80 -13.80
N ALA A 160 7.05 4.27 -14.65
CA ALA A 160 6.43 3.42 -15.67
C ALA A 160 7.50 2.83 -16.61
N GLU A 161 8.44 3.65 -17.07
CA GLU A 161 9.59 3.19 -17.87
C GLU A 161 10.45 2.16 -17.10
N SER A 162 10.77 2.45 -15.83
CA SER A 162 11.54 1.53 -14.96
C SER A 162 10.85 0.19 -14.68
N LEU A 163 9.52 0.18 -14.85
CA LEU A 163 8.68 -1.00 -14.73
C LEU A 163 8.42 -1.68 -16.09
N GLU A 164 9.01 -1.17 -17.18
CA GLU A 164 8.81 -1.64 -18.56
C GLU A 164 7.34 -1.53 -19.01
N LEU A 165 6.63 -0.52 -18.51
CA LEU A 165 5.25 -0.20 -18.87
C LEU A 165 5.22 0.92 -19.90
N SER A 166 4.26 0.87 -20.81
CA SER A 166 3.99 2.00 -21.71
C SER A 166 3.35 3.15 -20.94
N ALA A 167 4.06 4.28 -20.85
CA ALA A 167 3.54 5.46 -20.19
C ALA A 167 2.42 6.13 -21.00
N ASN A 168 1.35 6.55 -20.33
CA ASN A 168 0.28 7.35 -20.92
C ASN A 168 0.08 8.63 -20.09
N ALA A 169 0.80 9.69 -20.47
CA ALA A 169 0.77 10.97 -19.76
C ALA A 169 -0.65 11.59 -19.70
N SER A 170 -1.45 11.41 -20.75
CA SER A 170 -2.84 11.90 -20.78
C SER A 170 -3.73 11.15 -19.79
N ALA A 171 -3.60 9.84 -19.68
CA ALA A 171 -4.35 9.05 -18.69
C ALA A 171 -3.93 9.42 -17.26
N VAL A 172 -2.64 9.64 -17.02
CA VAL A 172 -2.12 10.07 -15.72
C VAL A 172 -2.70 11.43 -15.32
N SER A 173 -2.66 12.42 -16.21
CA SER A 173 -3.14 13.78 -15.90
C SER A 173 -4.64 13.82 -15.62
N GLN A 174 -5.44 13.06 -16.38
CA GLN A 174 -6.90 12.93 -16.16
C GLN A 174 -7.23 12.17 -14.86
N PHE A 175 -6.34 11.27 -14.42
CA PHE A 175 -6.54 10.50 -13.20
C PHE A 175 -6.19 11.28 -11.92
N ILE A 176 -5.36 12.30 -11.97
CA ILE A 176 -4.99 13.10 -10.79
C ILE A 176 -6.02 14.22 -10.60
N SER A 177 -6.73 14.21 -9.46
CA SER A 177 -7.68 15.27 -9.08
C SER A 177 -7.22 15.94 -7.78
N PRO A 178 -6.57 17.12 -7.84
CA PRO A 178 -6.08 17.82 -6.66
C PRO A 178 -7.16 18.11 -5.60
N GLU A 179 -8.42 18.24 -6.01
CA GLU A 179 -9.57 18.50 -5.15
C GLU A 179 -9.80 17.34 -4.16
N LEU A 180 -9.64 16.10 -4.64
CA LEU A 180 -9.75 14.89 -3.83
C LEU A 180 -8.60 14.76 -2.82
N TRP A 181 -7.51 15.49 -3.03
CA TRP A 181 -6.40 15.55 -2.07
C TRP A 181 -6.61 16.64 -1.00
N ARG A 182 -7.04 17.84 -1.41
CA ARG A 182 -7.23 19.01 -0.53
C ARG A 182 -8.46 18.94 0.35
N ALA A 183 -9.44 18.09 0.05
CA ALA A 183 -10.49 17.71 1.00
C ALA A 183 -9.90 17.21 2.35
N ASN A 184 -8.61 16.88 2.37
CA ASN A 184 -7.82 16.48 3.55
C ASN A 184 -6.66 17.43 3.88
N THR A 185 -6.77 18.75 3.72
CA THR A 185 -5.79 19.73 4.28
C THR A 185 -6.54 20.84 5.03
N PRO A 186 -6.19 21.19 6.28
CA PRO A 186 -6.81 22.34 6.93
C PRO A 186 -6.48 23.62 6.16
N ALA A 187 -7.40 24.58 6.17
CA ALA A 187 -7.12 25.97 5.80
C ALA A 187 -6.14 26.61 6.79
#